data_AF-A0A518LKN6-F1
#
_entry.id   AF-A0A518LKN6-F1
#
_cell.length_a   1.000
_cell.length_b   1.000
_cell.length_c   1.000
_cell.angle_alpha   90.00
_cell.angle_beta   90.00
_cell.angle_gamma   90.00
#
_symmetry.space_group_name_H-M   'P 1'
#
loop_
_entity.id
_entity.type
_entity.pdbx_description
1 polymer ?
#
loop_
_entity_poly.entity_id
_entity_poly.type
_entity_poly.pdbx_seq_one_letter_code
_entity_poly.pdbx_strand_id
1 'polypeptide(L)'
;MNLLQRDTTSREICKLCYHVNPVGFNVPNDVWLAVVPDHVKSSVVCLSCFTRLGDEKGIPWDHEIDLYPVSLATHLGIDRAIRHKKEILLASNC
;
A
#
# COMPACT_ATOMS: atom_id res chain seq x y z
N MET A 1 -3.11 16.84 30.04
CA MET A 1 -3.53 16.08 28.83
C MET A 1 -2.29 15.73 28.02
N ASN A 2 -1.72 14.55 28.25
CA ASN A 2 -0.66 14.02 27.38
C ASN A 2 -1.34 13.32 26.21
N LEU A 3 -1.50 14.05 25.11
CA LEU A 3 -1.82 13.46 23.82
C LEU A 3 -0.58 12.67 23.40
N LEU A 4 -0.68 11.35 23.49
CA LEU A 4 0.20 10.37 22.88
C LEU A 4 0.75 10.93 21.56
N GLN A 5 2.02 11.31 21.55
CA GLN A 5 2.76 11.59 20.32
C GLN A 5 2.70 10.29 19.52
N ARG A 6 1.73 10.19 18.60
CA ARG A 6 1.69 9.12 17.61
C ARG A 6 2.94 9.33 16.77
N ASP A 7 3.93 8.51 17.02
CA ASP A 7 5.13 8.41 16.20
C ASP A 7 4.71 8.39 14.72
N THR A 8 4.99 9.48 14.01
CA THR A 8 4.62 9.70 12.61
C THR A 8 5.68 9.17 11.66
N THR A 9 6.80 8.64 12.18
CA THR A 9 7.97 8.25 11.40
C THR A 9 7.76 7.02 10.51
N SER A 10 6.68 6.26 10.70
CA SER A 10 6.45 4.99 10.00
C SER A 10 5.34 5.00 8.94
N ARG A 11 4.73 6.15 8.65
CA ARG A 11 3.59 6.20 7.69
C ARG A 11 4.01 6.80 6.36
N GLU A 12 4.18 5.94 5.37
CA GLU A 12 4.20 6.34 3.96
C GLU A 12 2.84 6.95 3.59
N ILE A 13 2.77 8.27 3.42
CA ILE A 13 1.53 8.98 3.04
C ILE A 13 1.57 9.23 1.53
N CYS A 14 0.52 8.80 0.84
CA CYS A 14 0.38 9.06 -0.60
C CYS A 14 0.31 10.56 -0.90
N LYS A 15 1.10 11.06 -1.85
CA LYS A 15 1.06 12.47 -2.26
C LYS A 15 -0.08 12.85 -3.20
N LEU A 16 -0.88 11.89 -3.66
CA LEU A 16 -2.06 12.13 -4.48
C LEU A 16 -3.33 12.20 -3.64
N CYS A 17 -3.58 11.18 -2.81
CA CYS A 17 -4.82 11.10 -2.03
C CYS A 17 -4.63 11.43 -0.54
N TYR A 18 -3.40 11.66 -0.06
CA TYR A 18 -3.08 11.95 1.34
C TYR A 18 -3.50 10.89 2.36
N HIS A 19 -3.86 9.69 1.90
CA HIS A 19 -4.13 8.55 2.76
C HIS A 19 -2.83 7.81 3.11
N VAL A 20 -2.84 7.16 4.27
CA VAL A 20 -1.78 6.26 4.70
C VAL A 20 -1.73 5.06 3.76
N ASN A 21 -0.53 4.71 3.30
CA ASN A 21 -0.32 3.56 2.45
C ASN A 21 -0.51 2.27 3.26
N PRO A 22 -1.47 1.39 2.91
CA PRO A 22 -1.69 0.15 3.63
C PRO A 22 -0.75 -0.98 3.17
N VAL A 23 -0.08 -0.83 2.03
CA VAL A 23 0.78 -1.85 1.40
C VAL A 23 1.90 -1.17 0.61
N GLY A 24 3.14 -1.62 0.81
CA GLY A 24 4.27 -1.18 -0.01
C GLY A 24 4.26 -1.96 -1.31
N PHE A 25 4.70 -1.37 -2.41
CA PHE A 25 4.84 -2.10 -3.67
C PHE A 25 6.05 -1.62 -4.47
N ASN A 26 6.53 -2.48 -5.34
CA ASN A 26 7.59 -2.20 -6.29
C ASN A 26 7.12 -2.61 -7.70
N VAL A 27 7.51 -1.83 -8.71
CA VAL A 27 7.25 -2.09 -10.13
C VAL A 27 8.50 -1.74 -10.93
N PRO A 28 8.64 -2.23 -12.17
CA PRO A 28 9.70 -1.78 -13.07
C PRO A 28 9.73 -0.25 -13.22
N ASN A 29 10.94 0.31 -13.31
CA ASN A 29 11.12 1.76 -13.31
C ASN A 29 10.48 2.42 -14.54
N ASP A 30 10.50 1.77 -15.70
CA ASP A 30 9.81 2.22 -16.91
C ASP A 30 8.29 2.29 -16.70
N VAL A 31 7.68 1.30 -16.04
CA VAL A 31 6.27 1.33 -15.66
C VAL A 31 5.99 2.49 -14.70
N TRP A 32 6.81 2.67 -13.66
CA TRP A 32 6.67 3.81 -12.74
C TRP A 32 6.73 5.16 -13.45
N LEU A 33 7.72 5.34 -14.33
CA LEU A 33 7.93 6.59 -15.07
C LEU A 33 6.80 6.87 -16.08
N ALA A 34 6.17 5.83 -16.62
CA ALA A 34 5.05 5.95 -17.54
C ALA A 34 3.72 6.24 -16.80
N VAL A 35 3.50 5.62 -15.64
CA VAL A 35 2.26 5.74 -14.86
C VAL A 35 2.23 7.00 -13.98
N VAL A 36 3.32 7.32 -13.27
CA VAL A 36 3.31 8.37 -12.24
C VAL A 36 3.61 9.77 -12.82
N PRO A 37 2.81 10.81 -12.52
CA PRO A 37 3.08 12.18 -12.99
C PRO A 37 4.40 12.75 -12.48
N ASP A 38 5.09 13.55 -13.30
CA ASP A 38 6.44 14.07 -13.00
C ASP A 38 6.54 14.78 -11.65
N HIS A 39 5.52 15.57 -11.27
CA HIS A 39 5.51 16.34 -10.03
C HIS A 39 5.43 15.48 -8.76
N VAL A 40 5.19 14.17 -8.86
CA VAL A 40 5.16 13.21 -7.74
C VAL A 40 6.05 11.98 -7.96
N LYS A 41 6.92 11.97 -8.99
CA LYS A 41 7.79 10.81 -9.27
C LYS A 41 8.77 10.45 -8.16
N SER A 42 9.21 11.45 -7.40
CA SER A 42 10.10 11.29 -6.23
C SER A 42 9.34 11.14 -4.91
N SER A 43 8.03 10.93 -4.97
CA SER A 43 7.13 10.86 -3.81
C SER A 43 6.45 9.51 -3.71
N VAL A 44 5.96 9.19 -2.50
CA VAL A 44 5.13 8.01 -2.27
C VAL A 44 3.78 8.17 -2.97
N VAL A 45 3.39 7.16 -3.75
CA VAL A 45 2.05 6.99 -4.31
C VAL A 45 1.50 5.67 -3.78
N CYS A 46 0.27 5.63 -3.26
CA CYS A 46 -0.32 4.37 -2.81
C CYS A 46 -0.74 3.51 -3.99
N LEU A 47 -0.83 2.19 -3.77
CA LEU A 47 -1.20 1.24 -4.81
C LEU A 47 -2.50 1.66 -5.53
N SER A 48 -3.56 2.02 -4.81
CA SER A 48 -4.83 2.44 -5.43
C SER A 48 -4.73 3.67 -6.34
N CYS A 49 -3.87 4.65 -6.01
CA CYS A 49 -3.66 5.78 -6.90
C CYS A 49 -2.82 5.39 -8.11
N PHE A 50 -1.82 4.52 -7.91
CA PHE A 50 -0.99 4.01 -8.99
C PHE A 50 -1.79 3.18 -9.99
N THR A 51 -2.62 2.23 -9.54
CA THR A 51 -3.46 1.41 -10.42
C THR A 51 -4.43 2.27 -11.21
N ARG A 52 -5.13 3.21 -10.56
CA ARG A 52 -6.04 4.14 -11.24
C ARG A 52 -5.33 4.93 -12.34
N LEU A 53 -4.13 5.43 -12.08
CA LEU A 53 -3.33 6.16 -13.09
C LEU A 53 -2.89 5.25 -14.24
N GLY A 54 -2.52 4.00 -13.95
CA GLY A 54 -2.16 3.02 -14.97
C GLY A 54 -3.35 2.70 -15.87
N ASP A 55 -4.51 2.46 -15.28
CA ASP A 55 -5.77 2.18 -15.98
C ASP A 55 -6.22 3.37 -16.84
N GLU A 56 -6.20 4.59 -16.29
CA GLU A 56 -6.52 5.83 -17.02
C GLU A 56 -5.60 6.06 -18.23
N LYS A 57 -4.36 5.56 -18.18
CA LYS A 57 -3.37 5.67 -19.26
C LYS A 57 -3.32 4.44 -20.18
N GLY A 58 -4.05 3.37 -19.87
CA GLY A 58 -3.96 2.10 -20.59
C GLY A 58 -2.57 1.45 -20.55
N ILE A 59 -1.81 1.67 -19.47
CA ILE A 59 -0.47 1.09 -19.29
C ILE A 59 -0.61 -0.21 -18.48
N PRO A 60 -0.19 -1.38 -19.00
CA PRO A 60 -0.11 -2.60 -18.21
C PRO A 60 0.89 -2.41 -17.06
N TRP A 61 0.43 -2.60 -15.82
CA TRP A 61 1.21 -2.31 -14.62
C TRP A 61 1.32 -3.48 -13.64
N ASP A 62 0.59 -4.57 -13.89
CA ASP A 62 0.36 -5.70 -12.99
C ASP A 62 1.27 -6.91 -13.23
N HIS A 63 2.00 -6.95 -14.35
CA HIS A 63 2.83 -8.09 -14.75
C HIS A 63 4.02 -8.37 -13.82
N GLU A 64 4.61 -7.33 -13.23
CA GLU A 64 5.85 -7.41 -12.42
C GLU A 64 5.72 -6.58 -11.13
N ILE A 65 4.54 -6.63 -10.51
CA ILE A 65 4.30 -5.93 -9.25
C ILE A 65 4.65 -6.82 -8.05
N ASP A 66 5.56 -6.34 -7.22
CA ASP A 66 5.83 -6.95 -5.92
C ASP A 66 5.09 -6.19 -4.82
N LEU A 67 4.47 -6.92 -3.88
CA LEU A 67 3.75 -6.35 -2.74
C LEU A 67 4.44 -6.71 -1.42
N TYR A 68 4.57 -5.74 -0.53
CA TYR A 68 5.22 -5.90 0.76
C TYR A 68 4.36 -5.33 1.90
N PRO A 69 4.36 -5.98 3.08
CA PRO A 69 3.68 -5.44 4.24
C PRO A 69 4.35 -4.13 4.67
N VAL A 70 3.56 -3.06 4.83
CA VAL A 70 4.04 -1.87 5.55
C VAL A 70 4.10 -2.19 7.03
N SER A 71 5.15 -1.72 7.70
CA SER A 71 5.37 -1.96 9.13
C SER A 71 4.16 -1.59 9.99
N LEU A 72 3.35 -0.62 9.55
CA LEU A 72 2.12 -0.22 10.24
C LEU A 72 1.07 -1.35 10.35
N ALA A 73 0.91 -2.23 9.35
CA ALA A 73 -0.09 -3.33 9.42
C ALA A 73 0.26 -4.34 10.51
N THR A 74 1.56 -4.64 10.67
CA THR A 74 2.11 -5.47 11.74
C THR A 74 1.98 -4.78 13.11
N HIS A 75 2.26 -3.48 13.19
CA HIS A 75 2.19 -2.70 14.44
C HIS A 75 0.75 -2.43 14.91
N LEU A 76 -0.22 -2.31 13.99
CA LEU A 76 -1.64 -2.18 14.30
C LEU A 76 -2.32 -3.52 14.64
N GLY A 77 -1.59 -4.64 14.56
CA GLY A 77 -2.13 -5.97 14.86
C GLY A 77 -3.16 -6.48 13.85
N ILE A 78 -3.32 -5.82 12.70
CA ILE A 78 -4.25 -6.20 11.63
C ILE A 78 -3.89 -7.60 11.11
N ASP A 79 -2.60 -7.90 11.04
CA ASP A 79 -2.03 -9.19 10.66
C ASP A 79 -2.43 -10.35 11.60
N ARG A 80 -2.75 -10.07 12.88
CA ARG A 80 -3.25 -11.09 13.81
C ARG A 80 -4.73 -11.36 13.58
N ALA A 81 -5.52 -10.31 13.33
CA ALA A 81 -6.95 -10.45 13.07
C ALA A 81 -7.24 -11.20 11.76
N ILE A 82 -6.44 -10.98 10.71
CA ILE A 82 -6.56 -11.69 9.43
C ILE A 82 -6.18 -13.17 9.58
N ARG A 83 -5.07 -13.48 10.28
CA ARG A 83 -4.67 -14.87 10.57
C ARG A 83 -5.74 -15.63 11.34
N HIS A 84 -6.29 -15.02 12.39
CA HIS A 84 -7.32 -15.64 13.21
C HIS A 84 -8.61 -15.91 12.43
N LYS A 85 -9.06 -14.98 11.58
CA LYS A 85 -10.22 -15.21 10.69
C LYS A 85 -9.99 -16.36 9.71
N LYS A 86 -8.78 -16.46 9.15
CA LYS A 86 -8.42 -17.53 8.20
C LYS A 86 -8.44 -18.90 8.89
N GLU A 87 -7.94 -18.99 10.11
CA GLU A 87 -7.99 -20.22 10.93
C GLU A 87 -9.43 -20.64 11.26
N ILE A 88 -10.30 -19.69 11.63
CA ILE A 88 -11.72 -19.96 11.89
C ILE A 88 -12.42 -20.45 10.63
N LEU A 89 -12.19 -19.81 9.47
CA LEU A 89 -12.80 -20.22 8.19
C LEU A 89 -12.33 -21.60 7.74
N LEU A 90 -11.06 -21.94 7.94
CA LEU A 90 -10.52 -23.27 7.66
C LEU A 90 -11.10 -24.33 8.62
N ALA A 91 -11.29 -23.99 9.89
CA ALA A 91 -11.89 -24.88 10.88
C ALA A 91 -13.41 -25.06 10.73
N SER A 92 -14.10 -24.13 10.07
CA SER A 92 -15.55 -24.17 9.85
C SER A 92 -15.97 -24.91 8.57
N ASN A 93 -14.99 -25.32 7.76
CA ASN A 93 -15.18 -26.08 6.52
C ASN A 93 -14.80 -27.57 6.67
N CYS A 94 -14.60 -28.03 7.92
CA CYS A 94 -14.41 -29.43 8.29
C CYS A 94 -15.65 -29.94 9.05
#